data_AF-A0A7H9KEH9-F1
#
_entry.id   AF-A0A7H9KEH9-F1
#
_cell.length_a   1.000
_cell.length_b   1.000
_cell.length_c   1.000
_cell.angle_alpha   90.00
_cell.angle_beta   90.00
_cell.angle_gamma   90.00
#
_symmetry.space_group_name_H-M   'P 1'
#
loop_
_entity.id
_entity.type
_entity.pdbx_description
1 polymer ?
#
loop_
_entity_poly.entity_id
_entity_poly.type
_entity_poly.pdbx_seq_one_letter_code
_entity_poly.pdbx_strand_id
1 'polypeptide(L)'
;MSNSLASQKKRTKGSQLDWHRADIVAALHKRGLTLSQLSRAQGLAARTLNNAFERHYPKAESLIAQALGVTPEEIWPSRYHGKKAKRILE
;
A
#
# COMPACT_ATOMS: atom_id res chain seq x y z
N MET A 1 -20.50 -26.64 9.34
CA MET A 1 -20.46 -26.15 7.94
C MET A 1 -19.09 -25.55 7.67
N SER A 2 -18.19 -26.34 7.09
CA SER A 2 -16.80 -25.96 6.82
C SER A 2 -16.70 -25.58 5.35
N ASN A 3 -16.35 -24.33 5.03
CA ASN A 3 -16.08 -23.96 3.64
C ASN A 3 -14.60 -23.60 3.46
N SER A 4 -13.85 -24.59 3.01
CA SER A 4 -12.54 -24.46 2.38
C SER A 4 -12.73 -23.94 0.97
N LEU A 5 -12.50 -22.65 0.68
CA LEU A 5 -12.33 -22.19 -0.70
C LEU A 5 -11.33 -21.02 -0.81
N ALA A 6 -10.46 -21.17 -1.80
CA ALA A 6 -9.60 -20.15 -2.42
C ALA A 6 -8.29 -19.78 -1.70
N SER A 7 -7.40 -20.76 -1.71
CA SER A 7 -6.01 -20.58 -2.18
C SER A 7 -5.94 -19.55 -3.33
N GLN A 8 -5.40 -18.37 -3.04
CA GLN A 8 -4.78 -17.50 -4.04
C GLN A 8 -3.54 -16.87 -3.41
N LYS A 9 -2.54 -17.71 -3.14
CA LYS A 9 -1.15 -17.24 -2.98
C LYS A 9 -0.63 -16.89 -4.38
N LYS A 10 -1.12 -15.78 -4.95
CA LYS A 10 -0.49 -15.18 -6.13
C LYS A 10 0.90 -14.73 -5.68
N ARG A 11 1.92 -15.54 -6.00
CA ARG A 11 3.30 -15.06 -6.03
C ARG A 11 3.41 -14.10 -7.22
N THR A 12 2.82 -12.92 -7.10
CA THR A 12 3.19 -11.81 -7.98
C THR A 12 4.64 -11.50 -7.63
N LYS A 13 5.54 -11.71 -8.59
CA LYS A 13 6.92 -11.20 -8.59
C LYS A 13 6.84 -9.67 -8.47
N GLY A 14 6.59 -9.17 -7.27
CA GLY A 14 6.95 -7.82 -6.90
C GLY A 14 8.44 -7.85 -6.63
N SER A 15 9.17 -6.98 -7.31
CA SER A 15 10.41 -6.38 -6.81
C SER A 15 10.55 -6.59 -5.30
N GLN A 16 11.62 -7.27 -4.90
CA GLN A 16 11.87 -7.82 -3.56
C GLN A 16 11.85 -6.80 -2.39
N LEU A 17 11.49 -5.53 -2.66
CA LEU A 17 11.47 -4.42 -1.72
C LEU A 17 10.07 -3.84 -1.46
N ASP A 18 9.06 -4.06 -2.31
CA ASP A 18 7.72 -3.49 -2.07
C ASP A 18 6.98 -4.25 -0.98
N TRP A 19 6.27 -3.52 -0.10
CA TRP A 19 5.47 -4.14 0.94
C TRP A 19 4.36 -4.98 0.34
N HIS A 20 4.15 -6.17 0.92
CA HIS A 20 3.03 -7.00 0.50
C HIS A 20 1.72 -6.37 0.97
N ARG A 21 0.65 -6.50 0.17
CA ARG A 21 -0.69 -6.00 0.53
C ARG A 21 -1.13 -6.41 1.94
N ALA A 22 -0.74 -7.61 2.36
CA ALA A 22 -1.08 -8.16 3.66
C ALA A 22 -0.33 -7.45 4.80
N ASP A 23 0.94 -7.08 4.58
CA ASP A 23 1.74 -6.35 5.57
C ASP A 23 1.21 -4.94 5.75
N ILE A 24 0.78 -4.28 4.67
CA ILE A 24 0.14 -2.96 4.71
C ILE A 24 -1.17 -3.03 5.49
N VAL A 25 -2.03 -4.01 5.18
CA VAL A 25 -3.30 -4.22 5.91
C VAL A 25 -3.05 -4.56 7.37
N ALA A 26 -2.05 -5.40 7.67
CA ALA A 26 -1.67 -5.75 9.03
C ALA A 26 -1.14 -4.54 9.81
N ALA A 27 -0.32 -3.69 9.18
CA ALA A 27 0.18 -2.47 9.79
C ALA A 27 -0.93 -1.46 10.05
N LEU A 28 -1.92 -1.36 9.15
CA LEU A 28 -3.12 -0.55 9.37
C LEU A 28 -3.93 -1.11 10.54
N HIS A 29 -4.16 -2.43 10.59
CA HIS A 29 -4.88 -3.09 11.68
C HIS A 29 -4.17 -2.93 13.04
N LYS A 30 -2.83 -2.98 13.07
CA LYS A 30 -2.04 -2.70 14.28
C LYS A 30 -2.28 -1.28 14.83
N ARG A 31 -2.65 -0.35 13.97
CA ARG A 31 -3.02 1.03 14.33
C ARG A 31 -4.52 1.21 14.58
N GLY A 32 -5.33 0.14 14.50
CA GLY A 32 -6.78 0.21 14.59
C GLY A 32 -7.44 0.88 13.38
N LEU A 33 -6.73 0.98 12.27
CA LEU A 33 -7.22 1.58 11.03
C LEU A 33 -7.51 0.49 9.99
N THR A 34 -8.52 0.72 9.15
CA THR A 34 -8.87 -0.16 8.03
C THR A 34 -8.89 0.64 6.73
N LEU A 35 -8.67 -0.04 5.60
CA LEU A 35 -8.80 0.58 4.28
C LEU A 35 -10.18 1.21 4.08
N SER A 36 -11.24 0.58 4.61
CA SER A 36 -12.60 1.11 4.55
C SER A 36 -12.76 2.40 5.36
N GLN A 37 -12.12 2.52 6.53
CA GLN A 37 -12.13 3.77 7.30
C GLN A 37 -11.38 4.89 6.58
N LEU A 38 -10.21 4.60 6.01
CA LEU A 38 -9.47 5.58 5.19
C LEU A 38 -10.27 6.03 3.98
N SER A 39 -10.99 5.09 3.34
CA SER A 39 -11.86 5.39 2.22
C SER A 39 -12.98 6.34 2.61
N ARG A 40 -13.66 6.04 3.73
CA ARG A 40 -14.75 6.86 4.27
C ARG A 40 -14.25 8.25 4.68
N ALA A 41 -13.08 8.34 5.29
CA ALA A 41 -12.45 9.60 5.68
C ALA A 41 -12.14 10.51 4.49
N GLN A 42 -11.98 9.95 3.29
CA GLN A 42 -11.73 10.71 2.06
C GLN A 42 -12.96 10.80 1.14
N GLY A 43 -14.11 10.23 1.53
CA GLY A 43 -15.30 10.16 0.68
C GLY A 43 -15.12 9.31 -0.58
N LEU A 44 -14.11 8.44 -0.62
CA LEU A 44 -13.83 7.56 -1.75
C LEU A 44 -14.46 6.18 -1.54
N ALA A 45 -14.74 5.45 -2.61
CA ALA A 45 -15.15 4.05 -2.54
C ALA A 45 -13.98 3.16 -2.10
N ALA A 46 -14.21 2.18 -1.22
CA ALA A 46 -13.15 1.29 -0.71
C ALA A 46 -12.40 0.55 -1.83
N ARG A 47 -13.10 0.34 -2.96
CA ARG A 47 -12.54 -0.22 -4.20
C ARG A 47 -11.44 0.68 -4.80
N THR A 48 -11.54 2.00 -4.65
CA THR A 48 -10.55 2.97 -5.13
C THR A 48 -9.21 2.82 -4.41
N LEU A 49 -9.22 2.59 -3.09
CA LEU A 49 -8.01 2.30 -2.33
C LEU A 49 -7.44 0.92 -2.67
N ASN A 50 -8.31 -0.08 -2.89
CA ASN A 50 -7.83 -1.39 -3.33
C ASN A 50 -7.15 -1.34 -4.71
N ASN A 51 -7.67 -0.51 -5.63
CA ASN A 51 -7.06 -0.28 -6.94
C ASN A 51 -5.67 0.36 -6.84
N ALA A 52 -5.32 1.03 -5.72
CA ALA A 52 -4.00 1.62 -5.53
C ALA A 52 -2.87 0.60 -5.41
N PHE A 53 -3.19 -0.65 -5.03
CA PHE A 53 -2.22 -1.74 -5.03
C PHE A 53 -1.96 -2.29 -6.43
N GLU A 54 -2.96 -2.23 -7.31
CA GLU A 54 -2.91 -2.79 -8.67
C GLU A 54 -2.45 -1.76 -9.70
N ARG A 55 -2.77 -0.47 -9.50
CA ARG A 55 -2.44 0.64 -10.40
C ARG A 55 -1.74 1.75 -9.62
N HIS A 56 -0.82 2.44 -10.27
CA HIS A 56 -0.19 3.65 -9.73
C HIS A 56 -1.25 4.69 -9.42
N TYR A 57 -1.47 4.95 -8.13
CA TYR A 57 -2.46 5.92 -7.67
C TYR A 57 -1.89 6.71 -6.49
N PRO A 58 -1.06 7.74 -6.76
CA PRO A 58 -0.25 8.41 -5.75
C PRO A 58 -1.08 9.05 -4.62
N LYS A 59 -2.33 9.44 -4.89
CA LYS A 59 -3.24 9.99 -3.87
C LYS A 59 -3.65 8.95 -2.83
N ALA A 60 -3.90 7.71 -3.25
CA ALA A 60 -4.19 6.61 -2.32
C ALA A 60 -2.95 6.07 -1.64
N GLU A 61 -1.84 5.94 -2.37
CA GLU A 61 -0.54 5.54 -1.81
C GLU A 61 -0.14 6.49 -0.67
N SER A 62 -0.26 7.80 -0.90
CA SER A 62 0.00 8.82 0.13
C SER A 62 -0.96 8.73 1.31
N LEU A 63 -2.24 8.41 1.10
CA LEU A 63 -3.20 8.27 2.20
C LEU A 63 -2.89 7.08 3.10
N ILE A 64 -2.55 5.94 2.50
CA ILE A 64 -2.14 4.73 3.22
C ILE A 64 -0.84 5.00 4.00
N ALA A 65 0.11 5.67 3.35
CA ALA A 65 1.37 6.07 3.97
C ALA A 65 1.16 7.02 5.15
N GLN A 66 0.32 8.05 5.01
CA GLN A 66 -0.06 8.97 6.09
C GLN A 66 -0.73 8.23 7.27
N ALA A 67 -1.63 7.28 7.00
CA ALA A 67 -2.25 6.46 8.03
C ALA A 67 -1.23 5.59 8.79
N LEU A 68 -0.24 5.10 8.05
CA LEU A 68 0.90 4.36 8.58
C LEU A 68 2.02 5.28 9.10
N GLY A 69 1.89 6.60 9.02
CA GLY A 69 2.93 7.55 9.43
C GLY A 69 4.29 7.31 8.76
N VAL A 70 4.31 6.68 7.59
CA VAL A 70 5.51 6.43 6.77
C VAL A 70 5.35 7.17 5.44
N THR A 71 6.37 7.14 4.58
CA THR A 71 6.27 7.68 3.23
C THR A 71 5.77 6.61 2.25
N PRO A 72 5.07 6.99 1.16
CA PRO A 72 4.68 6.02 0.14
C PRO A 72 5.90 5.37 -0.53
N GLU A 73 7.06 6.01 -0.48
CA GLU A 73 8.34 5.47 -0.94
C GLU A 73 8.84 4.31 -0.07
N GLU A 74 8.50 4.29 1.23
CA GLU A 74 8.88 3.21 2.15
C GLU A 74 8.03 1.95 1.93
N ILE A 75 6.77 2.15 1.52
CA ILE A 75 5.82 1.07 1.22
C ILE A 75 6.05 0.52 -0.19
N TRP A 76 6.29 1.42 -1.16
CA TRP A 76 6.55 1.06 -2.56
C TRP A 76 7.90 1.61 -3.05
N PRO A 77 9.02 1.15 -2.49
CA PRO A 77 10.34 1.58 -2.92
C PRO A 77 10.57 1.37 -4.42
N SER A 78 10.09 0.28 -5.03
CA SER A 78 10.30 0.06 -6.48
C SER A 78 9.61 1.10 -7.36
N ARG A 79 8.56 1.74 -6.84
CA ARG A 79 7.77 2.77 -7.54
C ARG A 79 8.43 4.16 -7.45
N TYR A 80 9.14 4.42 -6.36
CA TYR A 80 9.76 5.73 -6.07
C TYR A 80 11.30 5.71 -6.17
N HIS A 81 11.94 4.56 -6.39
CA HIS A 81 13.39 4.36 -6.58
C HIS A 81 13.98 5.01 -7.85
N GLY A 82 13.29 5.95 -8.48
CA GLY A 82 13.83 6.81 -9.53
C GLY A 82 14.51 8.10 -9.05
N LYS A 83 14.55 8.39 -7.72
CA LYS A 83 15.12 9.64 -7.21
C LYS A 83 15.99 9.48 -5.94
N LYS A 84 17.02 8.64 -6.02
CA LYS A 84 18.26 8.84 -5.24
C LYS A 84 19.41 8.84 -6.26
N ALA A 85 20.19 9.87 -6.53
CA ALA A 85 20.34 11.17 -5.91
C ALA A 85 20.93 12.14 -6.95
N LYS A 86 20.31 13.31 -7.18
CA LYS A 86 21.09 14.52 -7.47
C LYS A 86 21.40 15.18 -6.14
N ARG A 87 22.27 14.55 -5.34
CA ARG A 87 23.01 15.31 -4.32
C ARG A 87 24.23 15.86 -5.05
N ILE A 88 23.98 16.95 -5.76
CA ILE A 88 24.97 17.99 -5.99
C ILE A 88 25.41 18.42 -4.59
N LEU A 89 26.69 18.32 -4.28
CA LEU A 89 27.40 19.12 -3.27
C LEU A 89 28.90 18.80 -3.46
N GLU A 90 29.53 19.73 -4.18
CA GLU A 90 30.95 20.15 -4.27
C GLU A 90 32.07 19.12 -4.09
#